data_AF-A0A3B0Q798-F1
#
_entry.id   AF-A0A3B0Q798-F1
#
_cell.length_a   1.000
_cell.length_b   1.000
_cell.length_c   1.000
_cell.angle_alpha   90.00
_cell.angle_beta   90.00
_cell.angle_gamma   90.00
#
_symmetry.space_group_name_H-M   'P 1'
#
loop_
_entity.id
_entity.type
_entity.pdbx_description
1 polymer ?
#
loop_
_entity_poly.entity_id
_entity_poly.type
_entity_poly.pdbx_seq_one_letter_code
_entity_poly.pdbx_strand_id
1 'polypeptide(L)'
;MRIVLHLEHLRHFHNQGSILFEDLVSADECFALEIKLRHFVESISKNTLDARWRDNIFRTLPEVAALVKKRHLDIFAANLVHRPRLLLVSDFWVFPEDSISEREEDCQLLLSLSGDKVGQGVFFVGPYPTELYFPEKGETALLLAFSSAGIPIS
;
A
#
# COMPACT_ATOMS: atom_id res chain seq x y z
N MET A 1 -10.01 16.39 -4.72
CA MET A 1 -11.30 15.72 -5.02
C MET A 1 -11.53 14.64 -3.97
N ARG A 2 -12.74 14.45 -3.43
CA ARG A 2 -13.02 13.33 -2.52
C ARG A 2 -13.26 12.09 -3.37
N ILE A 3 -12.49 11.02 -3.15
CA ILE A 3 -12.70 9.74 -3.82
C ILE A 3 -13.87 9.06 -3.10
N VAL A 4 -14.85 8.55 -3.85
CA VAL A 4 -16.01 7.84 -3.30
C VAL A 4 -16.12 6.50 -4.03
N LEU A 5 -16.30 5.42 -3.28
CA LEU A 5 -16.51 4.09 -3.86
C LEU A 5 -17.90 4.02 -4.50
N HIS A 6 -17.94 3.69 -5.78
CA HIS A 6 -19.17 3.37 -6.48
C HIS A 6 -19.58 1.92 -6.20
N LEU A 7 -20.87 1.60 -6.32
CA LEU A 7 -21.38 0.24 -6.10
C LEU A 7 -20.71 -0.78 -7.02
N GLU A 8 -20.38 -0.39 -8.25
CA GLU A 8 -19.66 -1.26 -9.19
C GLU A 8 -18.23 -1.56 -8.74
N HIS A 9 -17.54 -0.62 -8.06
CA HIS A 9 -16.23 -0.91 -7.47
C HIS A 9 -16.35 -1.98 -6.39
N LEU A 10 -17.38 -1.89 -5.55
CA LEU A 10 -17.66 -2.89 -4.52
C LEU A 10 -17.96 -4.25 -5.18
N ARG A 11 -18.85 -4.29 -6.18
CA ARG A 11 -19.19 -5.54 -6.89
C ARG A 11 -17.97 -6.19 -7.53
N HIS A 12 -17.13 -5.40 -8.20
CA HIS A 12 -15.91 -5.89 -8.81
C HIS A 12 -14.97 -6.50 -7.77
N PHE A 13 -14.71 -5.79 -6.68
CA PHE A 13 -13.85 -6.26 -5.60
C PHE A 13 -14.36 -7.55 -4.95
N HIS A 14 -15.67 -7.66 -4.68
CA HIS A 14 -16.24 -8.88 -4.09
C HIS A 14 -16.15 -10.10 -5.01
N ASN A 15 -16.16 -9.89 -6.32
CA ASN A 15 -16.08 -10.97 -7.29
C ASN A 15 -14.64 -11.40 -7.57
N GLN A 16 -13.69 -10.45 -7.58
CA GLN A 16 -12.29 -10.69 -8.00
C GLN A 16 -11.32 -10.79 -6.82
N GLY A 17 -11.70 -10.33 -5.63
CA GLY A 17 -10.81 -10.19 -4.48
C GLY A 17 -9.77 -9.07 -4.64
N SER A 18 -9.83 -8.28 -5.72
CA SER A 18 -8.91 -7.17 -5.97
C SER A 18 -9.55 -6.07 -6.83
N ILE A 19 -8.96 -4.87 -6.79
CA ILE A 19 -9.34 -3.73 -7.63
C ILE A 19 -8.18 -2.74 -7.77
N LEU A 20 -7.98 -2.21 -8.98
CA LEU A 20 -7.01 -1.15 -9.29
C LEU A 20 -7.71 0.21 -9.35
N PHE A 21 -7.08 1.23 -8.74
CA PHE A 21 -7.46 2.64 -8.89
C PHE A 21 -6.30 3.41 -9.53
N GLU A 22 -6.59 4.14 -10.61
CA GLU A 22 -5.56 4.86 -11.38
C GLU A 22 -5.04 6.11 -10.64
N ASP A 23 -5.92 6.88 -10.00
CA ASP A 23 -5.58 8.14 -9.33
C ASP A 23 -5.91 8.08 -7.83
N LEU A 24 -5.37 7.08 -7.11
CA LEU A 24 -5.67 6.89 -5.69
C LEU A 24 -4.98 7.97 -4.83
N VAL A 25 -3.71 8.26 -5.13
CA VAL A 25 -2.88 9.26 -4.46
C VAL A 25 -2.22 10.13 -5.53
N SER A 26 -2.08 11.44 -5.28
CA SER A 26 -1.43 12.32 -6.26
C SER A 26 0.07 12.02 -6.37
N ALA A 27 0.61 12.09 -7.59
CA ALA A 27 2.02 11.86 -7.87
C ALA A 27 2.97 12.64 -6.93
N ASP A 28 2.70 13.92 -6.69
CA ASP A 28 3.51 14.77 -5.80
C ASP A 28 3.65 14.20 -4.37
N GLU A 29 2.57 13.61 -3.83
CA GLU A 29 2.59 13.01 -2.50
C GLU A 29 3.34 11.67 -2.49
N CYS A 30 3.17 10.88 -3.55
CA CYS A 30 3.90 9.63 -3.74
C CYS A 30 5.41 9.89 -3.83
N PHE A 31 5.84 10.83 -4.67
CA PHE A 31 7.25 11.21 -4.80
C PHE A 31 7.81 11.79 -3.50
N ALA A 32 7.06 12.66 -2.81
CA ALA A 32 7.48 13.20 -1.53
C ALA A 32 7.66 12.10 -0.47
N LEU A 33 6.79 11.09 -0.47
CA LEU A 33 6.92 9.93 0.41
C LEU A 33 8.12 9.06 0.03
N GLU A 34 8.32 8.78 -1.27
CA GLU A 34 9.45 7.98 -1.76
C GLU A 34 10.80 8.60 -1.38
N ILE A 35 10.95 9.93 -1.52
CA ILE A 35 12.16 10.65 -1.12
C ILE A 35 12.43 10.46 0.38
N LYS A 36 11.39 10.54 1.21
CA LYS A 36 11.52 10.35 2.66
C LYS A 36 11.88 8.91 3.03
N LEU A 37 11.26 7.93 2.37
CA LEU A 37 11.61 6.51 2.54
C LEU A 37 13.07 6.25 2.17
N ARG A 38 13.51 6.78 1.03
CA ARG A 38 14.89 6.65 0.56
C ARG A 38 15.88 7.26 1.55
N HIS A 39 15.69 8.52 1.95
CA HIS A 39 16.55 9.17 2.94
C HIS A 39 16.57 8.42 4.28
N PHE A 40 15.42 7.90 4.73
CA PHE A 40 15.35 7.11 5.95
C PHE A 40 16.21 5.84 5.85
N VAL A 41 16.01 5.02 4.82
CA VAL A 41 16.74 3.76 4.67
C VAL A 41 18.24 4.01 4.45
N GLU A 42 18.61 5.02 3.67
CA GLU A 42 20.02 5.41 3.46
C GLU A 42 20.69 5.90 4.75
N SER A 43 19.94 6.51 5.67
CA SER A 43 20.49 6.98 6.94
C SER A 43 20.83 5.85 7.92
N ILE A 44 20.17 4.69 7.80
CA ILE A 44 20.32 3.55 8.71
C ILE A 44 21.07 2.37 8.09
N SER A 45 21.15 2.29 6.77
CA SER A 45 21.80 1.19 6.05
C SER A 45 22.49 1.66 4.77
N LYS A 46 23.69 1.11 4.52
CA LYS A 46 24.38 1.25 3.23
C LYS A 46 23.80 0.33 2.14
N ASN A 47 23.00 -0.66 2.54
CA ASN A 47 22.30 -1.55 1.62
C ASN A 47 20.79 -1.26 1.72
N THR A 48 20.27 -0.50 0.75
CA THR A 48 18.87 -0.12 0.69
C THR A 48 17.95 -1.26 0.26
N LEU A 49 18.50 -2.34 -0.30
CA LEU A 49 17.73 -3.50 -0.76
C LEU A 49 17.48 -4.52 0.36
N ASP A 50 18.15 -4.39 1.51
CA ASP A 50 17.93 -5.25 2.67
C ASP A 50 16.50 -5.07 3.21
N ALA A 51 15.69 -6.13 3.08
CA ALA A 51 14.28 -6.16 3.44
C ALA A 51 14.03 -5.77 4.90
N ARG A 52 14.99 -6.00 5.80
CA ARG A 52 14.85 -5.66 7.23
C ARG A 52 14.57 -4.18 7.46
N TRP A 53 15.18 -3.31 6.64
CA TRP A 53 15.02 -1.86 6.78
C TRP A 53 13.83 -1.30 6.01
N ARG A 54 13.16 -2.18 5.25
CA ARG A 54 12.02 -1.84 4.39
C ARG A 54 10.69 -2.27 4.99
N ASP A 55 10.70 -2.99 6.12
CA ASP A 55 9.52 -3.51 6.80
C ASP A 55 9.11 -2.63 7.99
N ASN A 56 7.80 -2.47 8.18
CA ASN A 56 7.19 -1.73 9.28
C ASN A 56 7.73 -0.30 9.46
N ILE A 57 8.06 0.37 8.35
CA ILE A 57 8.61 1.73 8.29
C ILE A 57 7.64 2.74 8.88
N PHE A 58 6.32 2.54 8.79
CA PHE A 58 5.31 3.45 9.35
C PHE A 58 5.50 3.71 10.86
N ARG A 59 6.18 2.80 11.59
CA ARG A 59 6.50 2.95 13.01
C ARG A 59 7.57 4.01 13.28
N THR A 60 8.41 4.27 12.29
CA THR A 60 9.53 5.21 12.39
C THR A 60 9.31 6.46 11.54
N LEU A 61 8.69 6.31 10.36
CA LEU A 61 8.35 7.39 9.44
C LEU A 61 6.84 7.68 9.50
N PRO A 62 6.41 8.65 10.34
CA PRO A 62 4.99 8.93 10.57
C PRO A 62 4.25 9.40 9.31
N GLU A 63 4.97 9.85 8.28
CA GLU A 63 4.41 10.24 6.99
C GLU A 63 3.62 9.14 6.29
N VAL A 64 3.99 7.88 6.48
CA VAL A 64 3.22 6.74 5.95
C VAL A 64 1.83 6.74 6.58
N ALA A 65 1.76 6.74 7.91
CA ALA A 65 0.48 6.77 8.63
C ALA A 65 -0.31 8.06 8.35
N ALA A 66 0.37 9.19 8.19
CA ALA A 66 -0.26 10.46 7.83
C ALA A 66 -0.89 10.41 6.43
N LEU A 67 -0.22 9.80 5.45
CA LEU A 67 -0.77 9.61 4.10
C LEU A 67 -2.03 8.74 4.15
N VAL A 68 -1.96 7.59 4.83
CA VAL A 68 -3.11 6.68 5.01
C VAL A 68 -4.32 7.43 5.55
N LYS A 69 -4.14 8.24 6.61
CA LYS A 69 -5.23 9.01 7.23
C LYS A 69 -5.71 10.16 6.36
N LYS A 70 -4.80 10.91 5.74
CA LYS A 70 -5.13 12.05 4.86
C LYS A 70 -5.94 11.61 3.65
N ARG A 71 -5.63 10.44 3.09
CA ARG A 71 -6.29 9.86 1.92
C ARG A 71 -7.42 8.89 2.27
N HIS A 72 -7.70 8.70 3.56
CA HIS A 72 -8.73 7.79 4.05
C HIS A 72 -8.60 6.36 3.51
N LEU A 73 -7.36 5.88 3.29
CA LEU A 73 -7.11 4.57 2.68
C LEU A 73 -7.60 3.42 3.56
N ASP A 74 -7.54 3.61 4.88
CA ASP A 74 -8.08 2.69 5.87
C ASP A 74 -9.60 2.57 5.81
N ILE A 75 -10.30 3.68 5.58
CA ILE A 75 -11.76 3.70 5.39
C ILE A 75 -12.12 3.06 4.05
N PHE A 76 -11.34 3.33 2.99
CA PHE A 76 -11.52 2.70 1.69
C PHE A 76 -11.41 1.18 1.78
N ALA A 77 -10.33 0.69 2.39
CA ALA A 77 -10.14 -0.73 2.64
C ALA A 77 -11.30 -1.32 3.46
N ALA A 78 -11.69 -0.66 4.57
CA ALA A 78 -12.79 -1.12 5.42
C ALA A 78 -14.11 -1.27 4.66
N ASN A 79 -14.42 -0.33 3.77
CA ASN A 79 -15.62 -0.38 2.94
C ASN A 79 -15.56 -1.51 1.89
N LEU A 80 -14.38 -1.77 1.30
CA LEU A 80 -14.21 -2.84 0.31
C LEU A 80 -14.46 -4.22 0.92
N VAL A 81 -14.06 -4.45 2.18
CA VAL A 81 -14.21 -5.74 2.88
C VAL A 81 -15.36 -5.79 3.89
N HIS A 82 -16.28 -4.81 3.86
CA HIS A 82 -17.42 -4.68 4.78
C HIS A 82 -17.05 -4.80 6.27
N ARG A 83 -15.95 -4.17 6.67
CA ARG A 83 -15.54 -4.06 8.07
C ARG A 83 -15.91 -2.69 8.64
N PRO A 84 -16.28 -2.59 9.93
CA PRO A 84 -16.63 -1.30 10.54
C PRO A 84 -15.42 -0.35 10.60
N ARG A 85 -14.21 -0.90 10.74
CA ARG A 85 -12.95 -0.15 10.80
C ARG A 85 -11.79 -1.09 10.51
N LEU A 86 -10.78 -0.56 9.83
CA LEU A 86 -9.45 -1.18 9.74
C LEU A 86 -8.38 -0.21 10.25
N LEU A 87 -7.24 -0.78 10.64
CA LEU A 87 -6.06 -0.05 11.06
C LEU A 87 -4.86 -0.54 10.25
N LEU A 88 -3.96 0.37 9.90
CA LEU A 88 -2.65 0.02 9.36
C LEU A 88 -1.87 -0.75 10.42
N VAL A 89 -1.45 -1.98 10.11
CA VAL A 89 -0.73 -2.85 11.04
C VAL A 89 0.68 -3.19 10.56
N SER A 90 0.89 -3.20 9.25
CA SER A 90 2.19 -3.43 8.62
C SER A 90 2.31 -2.64 7.32
N ASP A 91 3.53 -2.24 6.98
CA ASP A 91 3.90 -1.73 5.67
C ASP A 91 5.22 -2.36 5.21
N PHE A 92 5.43 -2.41 3.89
CA PHE A 92 6.67 -2.90 3.30
C PHE A 92 7.00 -2.10 2.03
N TRP A 93 8.19 -1.52 1.95
CA TRP A 93 8.64 -0.78 0.77
C TRP A 93 9.19 -1.75 -0.27
N VAL A 94 8.47 -1.89 -1.39
CA VAL A 94 8.63 -2.92 -2.42
C VAL A 94 9.48 -2.43 -3.59
N PHE A 95 10.39 -3.29 -4.05
CA PHE A 95 11.22 -3.17 -5.24
C PHE A 95 10.86 -4.26 -6.27
N PRO A 96 11.27 -4.11 -7.55
CA PRO A 96 10.84 -4.99 -8.65
C PRO A 96 11.20 -6.48 -8.50
N GLU A 97 12.24 -6.78 -7.73
CA GLU A 97 12.78 -8.12 -7.51
C GLU A 97 12.20 -8.79 -6.26
N ASP A 98 11.39 -8.06 -5.49
CA ASP A 98 10.70 -8.63 -4.34
C ASP A 98 9.55 -9.53 -4.78
N SER A 99 9.11 -10.38 -3.85
CA SER A 99 7.85 -11.12 -3.95
C SER A 99 6.93 -10.69 -2.82
N ILE A 100 5.65 -10.51 -3.14
CA ILE A 100 4.63 -10.25 -2.13
C ILE A 100 4.09 -11.59 -1.68
N SER A 101 4.52 -12.03 -0.49
CA SER A 101 3.96 -13.21 0.17
C SER A 101 2.48 -12.98 0.50
N GLU A 102 1.71 -14.06 0.46
CA GLU A 102 0.34 -14.06 0.98
C GLU A 102 0.33 -13.65 2.45
N ARG A 103 -0.66 -12.86 2.83
CA ARG A 103 -0.83 -12.41 4.21
C ARG A 103 -2.28 -12.54 4.66
N GLU A 104 -2.48 -12.72 5.96
CA GLU A 104 -3.79 -12.97 6.56
C GLU A 104 -4.56 -11.71 6.97
N GLU A 105 -4.03 -10.50 6.73
CA GLU A 105 -4.77 -9.28 7.09
C GLU A 105 -6.06 -9.13 6.26
N ASP A 106 -7.05 -8.43 6.84
CA ASP A 106 -8.37 -8.27 6.25
C ASP A 106 -8.32 -7.65 4.84
N CYS A 107 -7.37 -6.73 4.58
CA CYS A 107 -7.18 -6.12 3.27
C CYS A 107 -5.76 -5.56 3.13
N GLN A 108 -5.20 -5.63 1.92
CA GLN A 108 -3.91 -5.05 1.58
C GLN A 108 -4.05 -4.02 0.45
N LEU A 109 -3.08 -3.10 0.37
CA LEU A 109 -2.95 -2.10 -0.68
C LEU A 109 -1.50 -2.04 -1.16
N LEU A 110 -1.26 -2.27 -2.45
CA LEU A 110 0.01 -1.92 -3.09
C LEU A 110 -0.14 -0.55 -3.76
N LEU A 111 0.58 0.46 -3.27
CA LEU A 111 0.58 1.82 -3.78
C LEU A 111 1.85 2.10 -4.58
N SER A 112 1.71 2.49 -5.85
CA SER A 112 2.84 2.94 -6.67
C SER A 112 3.39 4.28 -6.17
N LEU A 113 4.68 4.33 -5.88
CA LEU A 113 5.35 5.54 -5.39
C LEU A 113 6.12 6.29 -6.49
N SER A 114 6.49 5.60 -7.56
CA SER A 114 7.25 6.17 -8.68
C SER A 114 6.96 5.45 -10.00
N GLY A 115 7.48 6.01 -11.09
CA GLY A 115 7.28 5.51 -12.43
C GLY A 115 6.04 6.06 -13.14
N ASP A 116 5.67 5.42 -14.25
CA ASP A 116 4.56 5.87 -15.10
C ASP A 116 3.19 5.65 -14.44
N LYS A 117 3.14 4.71 -13.48
CA LYS A 117 1.94 4.33 -12.72
C LYS A 117 1.89 4.98 -11.34
N VAL A 118 2.69 6.02 -11.09
CA VAL A 118 2.74 6.70 -9.80
C VAL A 118 1.35 7.12 -9.32
N GLY A 119 1.03 6.82 -8.06
CA GLY A 119 -0.27 7.15 -7.48
C GLY A 119 -1.36 6.10 -7.72
N GLN A 120 -1.11 5.11 -8.58
CA GLN A 120 -1.98 3.95 -8.72
C GLN A 120 -1.96 3.10 -7.46
N GLY A 121 -3.10 2.52 -7.11
CA GLY A 121 -3.23 1.65 -5.95
C GLY A 121 -4.07 0.41 -6.24
N VAL A 122 -3.53 -0.76 -5.90
CA VAL A 122 -4.24 -2.04 -5.97
C VAL A 122 -4.66 -2.46 -4.58
N PHE A 123 -5.96 -2.44 -4.29
CA PHE A 123 -6.50 -3.11 -3.10
C PHE A 123 -6.72 -4.58 -3.42
N PHE A 124 -6.43 -5.46 -2.47
CA PHE A 124 -6.62 -6.90 -2.62
C PHE A 124 -6.83 -7.61 -1.28
N VAL A 125 -7.27 -8.87 -1.35
CA VAL A 125 -7.28 -9.85 -0.26
C VAL A 125 -6.61 -11.14 -0.73
N GLY A 126 -5.92 -11.84 0.17
CA GLY A 126 -5.22 -13.09 -0.17
C GLY A 126 -3.98 -12.86 -1.04
N PRO A 127 -3.70 -13.72 -2.05
CA PRO A 127 -2.50 -13.61 -2.87
C PRO A 127 -2.53 -12.36 -3.77
N TYR A 128 -1.35 -11.78 -4.01
CA TYR A 128 -1.24 -10.58 -4.83
C TYR A 128 -1.53 -10.86 -6.32
N PRO A 129 -2.44 -10.11 -6.98
CA PRO A 129 -2.74 -10.24 -8.41
C PRO A 129 -1.65 -9.55 -9.26
N THR A 130 -0.61 -10.31 -9.62
CA THR A 130 0.58 -9.79 -10.32
C THR A 130 0.29 -9.22 -11.70
N GLU A 131 -0.84 -9.57 -12.31
CA GLU A 131 -1.28 -9.06 -13.62
C GLU A 131 -1.75 -7.60 -13.59
N LEU A 132 -2.10 -7.04 -12.42
CA LEU A 132 -2.62 -5.68 -12.32
C LEU A 132 -1.51 -4.63 -12.33
N TYR A 133 -0.59 -4.75 -11.37
CA TYR A 133 0.52 -3.82 -11.22
C TYR A 133 1.68 -4.53 -10.49
N PHE A 134 2.91 -4.20 -10.82
CA PHE A 134 4.07 -4.47 -9.99
C PHE A 134 5.14 -3.44 -10.36
N PRO A 135 5.95 -2.92 -9.42
CA PRO A 135 6.98 -1.95 -9.78
C PRO A 135 7.96 -2.54 -10.80
N GLU A 136 8.24 -1.77 -11.86
CA GLU A 136 9.25 -2.11 -12.86
C GLU A 136 10.64 -1.58 -12.48
N LYS A 137 11.67 -1.93 -13.25
CA LYS A 137 13.05 -1.55 -12.96
C LYS A 137 13.20 -0.03 -12.77
N GLY A 138 13.58 0.37 -11.55
CA GLY A 138 13.77 1.77 -11.18
C GLY A 138 12.55 2.42 -10.52
N GLU A 139 11.44 1.69 -10.41
CA GLU A 139 10.24 2.08 -9.69
C GLU A 139 10.19 1.43 -8.31
N THR A 140 9.41 2.03 -7.41
CA THR A 140 9.11 1.45 -6.10
C THR A 140 7.63 1.57 -5.76
N ALA A 141 7.17 0.69 -4.88
CA ALA A 141 5.80 0.71 -4.37
C ALA A 141 5.79 0.53 -2.85
N LEU A 142 4.71 0.92 -2.19
CA LEU A 142 4.50 0.70 -0.77
C LEU A 142 3.35 -0.27 -0.58
N LEU A 143 3.63 -1.44 0.00
CA LEU A 143 2.61 -2.36 0.46
C LEU A 143 2.12 -1.90 1.84
N LEU A 144 0.82 -1.81 2.01
CA LEU A 144 0.14 -1.45 3.26
C LEU A 144 -0.83 -2.56 3.62
N ALA A 145 -0.76 -3.07 4.84
CA ALA A 145 -1.66 -4.12 5.34
C ALA A 145 -2.59 -3.58 6.43
N PHE A 146 -3.87 -3.89 6.29
CA PHE A 146 -4.95 -3.37 7.12
C PHE A 146 -5.70 -4.48 7.83
N SER A 147 -5.84 -4.35 9.15
CA SER A 147 -6.54 -5.34 9.98
C SER A 147 -7.55 -4.70 10.91
N SER A 148 -8.67 -5.40 11.11
CA SER A 148 -9.75 -5.04 12.03
C SER A 148 -9.38 -5.34 13.49
N ALA A 149 -8.48 -6.30 13.72
CA ALA A 149 -7.94 -6.62 15.04
C ALA A 149 -7.02 -5.51 15.59
N GLY A 150 -6.47 -4.68 14.70
CA GLY A 150 -5.55 -3.59 15.08
C GLY A 150 -4.13 -4.05 15.43
N ILE A 151 -3.82 -5.33 15.21
CA ILE A 151 -2.49 -5.92 15.35
C ILE A 151 -2.15 -6.72 14.09
N PRO A 152 -0.86 -6.87 13.71
CA PRO A 152 -0.45 -7.74 12.61
C PRO A 152 -0.94 -9.17 12.85
N ILE A 153 -1.44 -9.82 11.80
CA ILE A 153 -1.80 -11.24 11.83
C ILE A 153 -0.56 -11.99 11.30
N SER A 154 -0.10 -12.99 12.07
CA SER A 154 1.23 -13.63 11.91
C SER A 154 1.18 -14.79 10.94
#